data_AF-A0A3B8QFM6-F1
#
_entry.id   AF-A0A3B8QFM6-F1
#
_cell.length_a   1.000
_cell.length_b   1.000
_cell.length_c   1.000
_cell.angle_alpha   90.00
_cell.angle_beta   90.00
_cell.angle_gamma   90.00
#
_symmetry.space_group_name_H-M   'P 1'
#
loop_
_entity.id
_entity.type
_entity.pdbx_description
1 polymer ?
#
loop_
_entity_poly.entity_id
_entity_poly.type
_entity_poly.pdbx_seq_one_letter_code
_entity_poly.pdbx_strand_id
1 'polypeptide(L)'
;MQSDFGPLEFPLMVTDQGGKVAVMVGLPDPTGAGAGDPVPVTNVTRSGEGLVLNYDLDAQGQLVPVSLTLTPNGEDLAAVFDIGGGAFSASGTARRASD
;
A
#
# COMPACT_ATOMS: atom_id res chain seq x y z
N MET A 1 -19.93 14.91 2.66
CA MET A 1 -18.60 15.55 2.51
C MET A 1 -17.82 14.66 1.57
N GLN A 2 -17.82 15.00 0.28
CA GLN A 2 -16.97 14.32 -0.70
C GLN A 2 -15.59 14.94 -0.51
N SER A 3 -14.55 14.13 -0.35
CA SER A 3 -13.19 14.63 -0.31
C SER A 3 -12.93 15.43 -1.60
N ASP A 4 -12.39 16.65 -1.50
CA ASP A 4 -11.96 17.45 -2.68
C ASP A 4 -10.82 16.77 -3.45
N PHE A 5 -10.26 15.69 -2.88
CA PHE A 5 -9.33 14.81 -3.56
C PHE A 5 -10.12 13.74 -4.31
N GLY A 6 -9.89 13.65 -5.62
CA GLY A 6 -10.32 12.52 -6.46
C GLY A 6 -9.73 11.18 -5.98
N PRO A 7 -9.94 10.08 -6.71
CA PRO A 7 -9.39 8.78 -6.33
C PRO A 7 -7.87 8.87 -6.12
N LEU A 8 -7.38 8.32 -5.00
CA LEU A 8 -5.96 8.24 -4.68
C LEU A 8 -5.39 6.96 -5.27
N GLU A 9 -4.31 7.08 -6.05
CA GLU A 9 -3.55 5.96 -6.59
C GLU A 9 -2.23 5.80 -5.83
N PHE A 10 -1.87 4.55 -5.52
CA PHE A 10 -0.64 4.21 -4.81
C PHE A 10 0.14 3.19 -5.67
N PRO A 11 1.34 3.54 -6.17
CA PRO A 11 2.12 2.58 -6.94
C PRO A 11 2.69 1.51 -5.99
N LEU A 12 2.53 0.25 -6.38
CA LEU A 12 3.04 -0.92 -5.67
C LEU A 12 4.07 -1.62 -6.56
N MET A 13 5.33 -1.66 -6.10
CA MET A 13 6.38 -2.42 -6.76
C MET A 13 6.68 -3.68 -5.96
N VAL A 14 6.56 -4.86 -6.58
CA VAL A 14 6.83 -6.15 -5.95
C VAL A 14 8.02 -6.80 -6.67
N THR A 15 9.07 -7.12 -5.95
CA THR A 15 10.32 -7.68 -6.49
C THR A 15 10.72 -8.91 -5.70
N ASP A 16 11.31 -9.93 -6.36
CA ASP A 16 12.01 -11.00 -5.64
C ASP A 16 13.44 -10.54 -5.32
N GLN A 17 13.79 -10.53 -4.05
CA GLN A 17 15.16 -10.26 -3.59
C GLN A 17 15.69 -11.47 -2.82
N GLY A 18 16.26 -12.43 -3.57
CA GLY A 18 16.89 -13.63 -3.01
C GLY A 18 15.87 -14.62 -2.44
N GLY A 19 14.74 -14.81 -3.13
CA GLY A 19 13.66 -15.71 -2.69
C GLY A 19 12.73 -15.11 -1.63
N LYS A 20 12.84 -13.79 -1.37
CA LYS A 20 11.96 -13.04 -0.48
C LYS A 20 11.24 -11.97 -1.27
N VAL A 21 9.95 -11.81 -1.01
CA VAL A 21 9.13 -10.75 -1.60
C VAL A 21 9.53 -9.41 -0.96
N ALA A 22 10.11 -8.52 -1.75
CA ALA A 22 10.34 -7.12 -1.40
C ALA A 22 9.23 -6.29 -2.05
N VAL A 23 8.50 -5.51 -1.25
CA VAL A 23 7.46 -4.60 -1.76
C VAL A 23 7.84 -3.17 -1.45
N MET A 24 7.61 -2.24 -2.37
CA MET A 24 7.66 -0.81 -2.12
C MET A 24 6.31 -0.18 -2.41
N VAL A 25 5.85 0.69 -1.52
CA VAL A 25 4.59 1.44 -1.67
C VAL A 25 4.94 2.91 -1.87
N GLY A 26 4.52 3.48 -3.00
CA GLY A 26 4.64 4.92 -3.21
C GLY A 26 3.61 5.69 -2.38
N LEU A 27 3.99 6.90 -1.99
CA LEU A 27 3.06 7.82 -1.33
C LEU A 27 2.09 8.41 -2.36
N PRO A 28 0.82 8.66 -1.99
CA PRO A 28 -0.12 9.29 -2.89
C PRO A 28 0.40 10.71 -3.16
N ASP A 29 0.45 11.10 -4.43
CA ASP A 29 0.79 12.46 -4.84
C ASP A 29 -0.50 13.23 -5.15
N PRO A 30 -1.10 13.92 -4.17
CA PRO A 30 -2.33 14.67 -4.39
C PRO A 30 -2.11 15.95 -5.20
N THR A 31 -0.86 16.35 -5.49
CA THR A 31 -0.52 17.64 -6.13
C THR A 31 0.12 17.49 -7.51
N GLY A 32 0.51 16.28 -7.91
CA GLY A 32 1.27 16.02 -9.14
C GLY A 32 2.70 16.57 -9.10
N ALA A 33 3.20 16.92 -7.91
CA ALA A 33 4.52 17.52 -7.71
C ALA A 33 5.66 16.49 -7.59
N GLY A 34 5.31 15.20 -7.63
CA GLY A 34 6.19 14.06 -7.39
C GLY A 34 5.70 13.28 -6.17
N ALA A 35 5.39 12.00 -6.36
CA ALA A 35 5.21 11.06 -5.26
C ALA A 35 6.52 11.00 -4.46
N GLY A 36 6.43 11.09 -3.13
CA GLY A 36 7.59 10.90 -2.26
C GLY A 36 8.25 9.54 -2.49
N ASP A 37 9.48 9.38 -1.99
CA ASP A 37 10.24 8.15 -2.18
C ASP A 37 9.43 6.91 -1.74
N PRO A 38 9.44 5.82 -2.54
CA PRO A 38 8.73 4.60 -2.18
C PRO A 38 9.22 4.05 -0.84
N VAL A 39 8.28 3.65 0.02
CA VAL A 39 8.58 3.11 1.35
C VAL A 39 8.76 1.60 1.26
N PRO A 40 9.86 1.02 1.79
CA PRO A 40 10.05 -0.42 1.78
C PRO A 40 9.10 -1.12 2.75
N VAL A 41 8.48 -2.20 2.29
CA VAL A 41 7.68 -3.08 3.12
C VAL A 41 8.59 -3.98 3.95
N THR A 42 8.49 -3.88 5.27
CA THR A 42 9.39 -4.56 6.20
C THR A 42 8.94 -5.99 6.48
N ASN A 43 7.64 -6.30 6.34
CA ASN A 43 7.12 -7.63 6.56
C ASN A 43 5.99 -7.98 5.57
N VAL A 44 6.11 -9.14 4.93
CA VAL A 44 5.12 -9.68 4.00
C VAL A 44 4.67 -11.03 4.52
N THR A 45 3.40 -11.14 4.89
CA THR A 45 2.82 -12.39 5.39
C THR A 45 1.64 -12.82 4.52
N ARG A 46 1.40 -14.13 4.46
CA ARG A 46 0.23 -14.69 3.79
C ARG A 46 -0.85 -14.97 4.83
N SER A 47 -2.09 -14.58 4.54
CA SER A 47 -3.26 -14.84 5.38
C SER A 47 -4.34 -15.50 4.53
N GLY A 48 -4.43 -16.84 4.60
CA GLY A 48 -5.28 -17.62 3.69
C GLY A 48 -4.90 -17.41 2.22
N GLU A 49 -5.83 -16.87 1.44
CA GLU A 49 -5.63 -16.53 0.02
C GLU A 49 -5.09 -15.11 -0.18
N GLY A 50 -5.07 -14.28 0.87
CA GLY A 50 -4.59 -12.91 0.83
C GLY A 50 -3.13 -12.74 1.24
N LEU A 51 -2.60 -11.55 0.95
CA LEU A 51 -1.29 -11.07 1.36
C LEU A 51 -1.47 -9.89 2.31
N VAL A 52 -0.72 -9.86 3.39
CA VAL A 52 -0.67 -8.72 4.33
C VAL A 52 0.73 -8.15 4.30
N LEU A 53 0.82 -6.86 3.97
CA LEU A 53 2.03 -6.08 3.84
C LEU A 53 2.08 -5.11 5.02
N ASN A 54 3.07 -5.24 5.89
CA ASN A 54 3.23 -4.35 7.05
C ASN A 54 4.52 -3.54 6.91
N TYR A 55 4.41 -2.25 7.18
CA TYR A 55 5.52 -1.30 7.07
C TYR A 55 5.27 -0.07 7.93
N ASP A 56 6.33 0.70 8.21
CA ASP A 56 6.23 1.95 8.95
C ASP A 56 6.40 3.12 7.99
N LEU A 57 5.51 4.09 8.09
CA LEU A 57 5.52 5.31 7.30
C LEU A 57 6.03 6.45 8.19
N ASP A 58 7.12 7.09 7.78
CA ASP A 58 7.62 8.27 8.50
C ASP A 58 6.75 9.49 8.16
N ALA A 59 5.92 9.88 9.13
CA ALA A 59 5.12 11.09 9.07
C ALA A 59 5.74 12.16 9.97
N GLN A 60 6.62 12.98 9.38
CA GLN A 60 7.26 14.14 10.04
C GLN A 60 8.13 13.76 11.26
N GLY A 61 8.90 12.68 11.16
CA GLY A 61 9.78 12.17 12.22
C GLY A 61 9.08 11.21 13.18
N GLN A 62 7.82 10.88 12.94
CA GLN A 62 7.08 9.86 13.68
C GLN A 62 6.79 8.66 12.77
N LEU A 63 7.27 7.49 13.18
CA LEU A 63 6.93 6.23 12.51
C LEU A 63 5.48 5.85 12.83
N VAL A 64 4.68 5.72 11.77
CA VAL A 64 3.28 5.31 11.84
C VAL A 64 3.15 3.92 11.21
N PRO A 65 2.65 2.91 11.93
CA PRO A 65 2.50 1.58 11.38
C PRO A 65 1.38 1.56 10.34
N VAL A 66 1.62 0.86 9.24
CA VAL A 66 0.67 0.66 8.15
C VAL A 66 0.55 -0.82 7.84
N SER A 67 -0.68 -1.27 7.64
CA SER A 67 -1.01 -2.60 7.14
C SER A 67 -1.80 -2.47 5.84
N LEU A 68 -1.31 -3.11 4.77
CA LEU A 68 -2.02 -3.23 3.51
C LEU A 68 -2.38 -4.70 3.29
N THR A 69 -3.68 -4.99 3.29
CA THR A 69 -4.19 -6.32 2.96
C THR A 69 -4.64 -6.36 1.50
N LEU A 70 -4.11 -7.32 0.75
CA LEU A 70 -4.47 -7.60 -0.63
C LEU A 70 -5.15 -8.98 -0.71
N THR A 71 -6.36 -9.02 -1.25
CA THR A 71 -7.13 -10.26 -1.40
C THR A 71 -7.52 -10.45 -2.86
N PRO A 72 -7.40 -11.66 -3.44
CA PRO A 72 -7.91 -11.94 -4.77
C PRO A 72 -9.38 -11.54 -4.93
N ASN A 73 -9.70 -10.80 -5.99
CA ASN A 73 -11.06 -10.39 -6.33
C ASN A 73 -11.27 -10.42 -7.86
N GLY A 74 -11.46 -11.63 -8.41
CA GLY A 74 -11.53 -11.82 -9.85
C GLY A 74 -10.17 -11.60 -10.51
N GLU A 75 -10.12 -10.71 -11.50
CA GLU A 75 -8.88 -10.32 -12.20
C GLU A 75 -8.07 -9.26 -11.44
N ASP A 76 -8.70 -8.60 -10.45
CA ASP A 76 -8.11 -7.54 -9.64
C ASP A 76 -7.81 -8.05 -8.20
N LEU A 77 -7.18 -7.20 -7.39
CA LEU A 77 -7.02 -7.42 -5.95
C LEU A 77 -7.88 -6.41 -5.17
N ALA A 78 -8.68 -6.87 -4.22
CA ALA A 78 -9.25 -6.00 -3.21
C ALA A 78 -8.13 -5.54 -2.27
N ALA A 79 -8.00 -4.24 -2.05
CA ALA A 79 -6.98 -3.64 -1.20
C ALA A 79 -7.63 -2.97 0.02
N VAL A 80 -7.08 -3.19 1.20
CA VAL A 80 -7.48 -2.51 2.43
C VAL A 80 -6.23 -1.96 3.11
N PHE A 81 -6.15 -0.63 3.23
CA PHE A 81 -5.16 0.07 4.02
C PHE A 81 -5.70 0.32 5.42
N ASP A 82 -4.88 -0.01 6.41
CA ASP A 82 -5.04 0.36 7.82
C ASP A 82 -3.80 1.14 8.24
N ILE A 83 -3.99 2.31 8.83
CA ILE A 83 -2.92 3.22 9.24
C ILE A 83 -3.09 3.51 10.73
N GLY A 84 -1.98 3.42 11.47
CA GLY A 84 -1.94 3.72 12.90
C GLY A 84 -2.67 2.69 13.78
N GLY A 85 -2.86 1.45 13.28
CA GLY A 85 -3.58 0.41 14.02
C GLY A 85 -5.09 0.67 14.10
N GLY A 86 -5.70 1.09 12.99
CA GLY A 86 -7.12 1.37 12.85
C GLY A 86 -7.50 2.84 13.03
N ALA A 87 -6.54 3.73 13.25
CA ALA A 87 -6.79 5.17 13.36
C ALA A 87 -7.35 5.75 12.05
N PHE A 88 -6.92 5.21 10.92
CA PHE A 88 -7.49 5.46 9.61
C PHE A 88 -7.54 4.16 8.81
N SER A 89 -8.62 3.96 8.05
CA SER A 89 -8.71 2.85 7.10
C SER A 89 -9.32 3.31 5.77
N ALA A 90 -8.83 2.72 4.69
CA ALA A 90 -9.33 2.94 3.34
C ALA A 90 -9.37 1.62 2.57
N SER A 91 -10.43 1.41 1.80
CA SER A 91 -10.54 0.26 0.91
C SER A 91 -10.51 0.71 -0.55
N GLY A 92 -9.99 -0.14 -1.41
CA GLY A 92 -9.83 0.12 -2.83
C GLY A 92 -9.59 -1.14 -3.63
N THR A 93 -9.20 -0.95 -4.88
CA THR A 93 -8.83 -2.04 -5.79
C THR A 93 -7.40 -1.82 -6.24
N ALA A 94 -6.56 -2.83 -6.12
CA ALA A 94 -5.21 -2.85 -6.67
C ALA A 94 -5.19 -3.69 -7.95
N ARG A 95 -4.51 -3.18 -8.97
CA ARG A 95 -4.29 -3.86 -10.25
C ARG A 95 -2.81 -4.08 -10.46
N ARG A 96 -2.47 -5.14 -11.18
CA ARG A 96 -1.11 -5.30 -11.69
C ARG A 96 -0.86 -4.17 -12.70
N ALA A 97 0.26 -3.44 -12.55
CA ALA A 97 0.69 -2.51 -13.57
C ALA A 97 0.86 -3.28 -14.89
N SER A 98 0.22 -2.79 -15.96
CA SER A 98 0.44 -3.33 -17.31
C SER A 98 1.87 -3.03 -17.75
N ASP A 99 2.55 -4.01 -18.34
CA ASP A 99 3.86 -3.83 -19.00
C ASP A 99 3.78 -2.82 -20.16
#